data_AF-A0A9E0I3Z9-F1
#
_entry.id   AF-A0A9E0I3Z9-F1
#
_cell.length_a   1.000
_cell.length_b   1.000
_cell.length_c   1.000
_cell.angle_alpha   90.00
_cell.angle_beta   90.00
_cell.angle_gamma   90.00
#
_symmetry.space_group_name_H-M   'P 1'
#
loop_
_entity.id
_entity.type
_entity.pdbx_description
1 polymer ?
#
loop_
_entity_poly.entity_id
_entity_poly.type
_entity_poly.pdbx_seq_one_letter_code
_entity_poly.pdbx_strand_id
1 'polypeptide(L)' 'MSTWILLRGLTREQAHWGFFPDLLRQALPPGTLMLTPDLPGNGTLWQSRSPSTVQGMVDHSRQALRDAGHLPPYHVLAM' A
#
# COMPACT_ATOMS: atom_id res chain seq x y z
N MET A 1 13.30 5.61 -11.11
CA MET A 1 11.96 5.83 -10.53
C MET A 1 11.89 5.05 -9.24
N SER A 2 11.46 5.66 -8.14
CA SER A 2 11.28 5.00 -6.85
C SER A 2 9.79 4.74 -6.61
N THR A 3 9.47 3.58 -6.04
CA THR A 3 8.10 3.20 -5.68
C THR A 3 7.98 3.21 -4.17
N TRP A 4 7.05 4.02 -3.64
CA TRP A 4 6.71 4.05 -2.23
C TRP A 4 5.37 3.36 -1.98
N ILE A 5 5.35 2.53 -0.95
CA ILE A 5 4.15 1.84 -0.48
C ILE A 5 3.82 2.39 0.89
N LEU A 6 2.64 2.96 1.01
CA LEU A 6 2.10 3.55 2.21
C LEU A 6 1.05 2.60 2.79
N LEU A 7 1.48 1.73 3.71
CA LEU A 7 0.62 0.73 4.36
C LEU A 7 -0.06 1.31 5.60
N ARG A 8 -1.37 1.07 5.73
CA ARG A 8 -2.10 1.40 6.96
C ARG A 8 -2.23 0.18 7.88
N GLY A 9 -2.27 0.46 9.18
CA GLY A 9 -2.50 -0.54 10.21
C GLY A 9 -3.85 -1.25 10.10
N LEU A 10 -3.97 -2.35 10.84
CA LEU A 10 -5.15 -3.22 10.88
C LEU A 10 -6.43 -2.40 11.11
N THR A 11 -7.46 -2.63 10.29
CA THR A 11 -8.78 -1.93 10.21
C THR A 11 -8.81 -0.59 9.48
N ARG A 12 -7.67 -0.02 9.08
CA ARG A 12 -7.63 1.26 8.35
C ARG A 12 -7.37 1.03 6.86
N GLU A 13 -8.17 1.71 6.04
CA GLU A 13 -8.04 1.75 4.59
C GLU A 13 -7.20 2.94 4.09
N GLN A 14 -6.89 2.94 2.79
CA GLN A 14 -6.10 3.97 2.11
C GLN A 14 -6.58 5.41 2.34
N ALA A 15 -7.90 5.64 2.50
CA ALA A 15 -8.45 6.97 2.73
C ALA A 15 -7.95 7.64 4.02
N HIS A 16 -7.50 6.83 5.00
CA HIS A 16 -6.98 7.32 6.28
C HIS A 16 -5.61 8.01 6.17
N TRP A 17 -5.02 8.08 4.97
CA TRP A 17 -3.85 8.90 4.68
C TRP A 17 -4.19 10.38 4.45
N GLY A 18 -5.44 10.72 4.12
CA GLY A 18 -5.81 12.08 3.75
C GLY A 18 -4.88 12.65 2.68
N PHE A 19 -4.35 13.85 2.91
CA PHE A 19 -3.46 14.54 1.98
C PHE A 19 -1.98 14.12 2.07
N PHE A 20 -1.61 13.24 3.01
CA PHE A 20 -0.22 12.88 3.24
C PHE A 20 0.51 12.30 2.00
N PRO A 21 -0.09 11.42 1.17
CA PRO A 21 0.60 10.86 0.01
C PRO A 21 0.98 11.93 -1.01
N ASP A 22 0.14 12.95 -1.18
CA ASP A 22 0.42 14.07 -2.07
C ASP A 22 1.52 14.98 -1.53
N LEU A 23 1.52 15.26 -0.21
CA LEU A 23 2.58 16.02 0.43
C LEU A 23 3.93 15.30 0.30
N LEU A 24 3.95 13.99 0.54
CA LEU A 24 5.14 13.17 0.39
C LEU A 24 5.63 13.14 -1.06
N ARG A 25 4.74 12.97 -2.04
CA ARG A 25 5.08 12.99 -3.47
C ARG A 25 5.71 14.31 -3.89
N GLN A 26 5.26 15.44 -3.34
CA GLN A 26 5.83 16.76 -3.62
C GLN A 26 7.23 16.96 -3.02
N ALA A 27 7.52 16.29 -1.90
CA ALA A 27 8.83 16.34 -1.25
C ALA A 27 9.86 15.37 -1.84
N LEU A 28 9.44 14.47 -2.73
CA LEU A 28 10.28 13.44 -3.35
C LEU A 28 10.65 13.81 -4.80
N PRO A 29 11.69 13.18 -5.39
CA PRO A 29 12.06 13.42 -6.78
C PRO A 29 10.88 13.21 -7.75
N PRO A 30 10.80 14.01 -8.84
CA PRO A 30 9.79 13.83 -9.88
C PRO A 30 9.77 12.40 -10.43
N GLY A 31 8.57 11.88 -10.72
CA GLY A 31 8.40 10.51 -11.22
C GLY A 31 8.44 9.42 -10.14
N THR A 32 8.37 9.80 -8.86
CA THR A 32 8.13 8.85 -7.76
C THR A 32 6.69 8.33 -7.81
N LEU A 33 6.53 7.01 -7.73
CA LEU A 33 5.23 6.34 -7.69
C LEU A 33 4.76 6.17 -6.23
N MET A 34 3.58 6.69 -5.90
CA MET A 34 2.91 6.49 -4.60
C MET A 34 1.85 5.40 -4.71
N LEU A 35 1.94 4.37 -3.88
CA LEU A 35 0.95 3.31 -3.77
C LEU A 35 0.39 3.27 -2.35
N THR A 36 -0.94 3.21 -2.22
CA THR A 36 -1.65 3.10 -0.94
C THR A 36 -2.56 1.87 -0.96
N PRO A 37 -2.02 0.65 -1.06
CA PRO A 37 -2.86 -0.53 -1.24
C PRO A 37 -3.70 -0.82 0.01
N ASP A 38 -4.98 -1.14 -0.19
CA ASP A 38 -5.81 -1.72 0.84
C ASP A 38 -5.41 -3.18 1.14
N LEU A 39 -5.64 -3.62 2.37
CA LEU A 39 -5.53 -5.03 2.76
C LEU A 39 -6.91 -5.71 2.65
N PRO A 40 -6.99 -7.02 2.35
CA PRO A 40 -8.26 -7.74 2.29
C PRO A 40 -9.12 -7.54 3.54
N GLY A 41 -10.39 -7.23 3.35
CA GLY A 41 -11.35 -6.87 4.40
C GLY A 41 -11.34 -5.40 4.79
N ASN A 42 -10.52 -4.56 4.14
CA ASN A 42 -10.50 -3.11 4.33
C ASN A 42 -10.77 -2.39 3.01
N GLY A 43 -11.36 -1.21 3.12
CA GLY A 43 -11.57 -0.28 2.02
C GLY A 43 -12.14 -0.89 0.75
N THR A 44 -11.46 -0.71 -0.38
CA THR A 44 -11.87 -1.25 -1.68
C THR A 44 -11.94 -2.78 -1.71
N LEU A 45 -11.23 -3.44 -0.79
CA LEU A 45 -11.21 -4.90 -0.63
C LEU A 45 -12.10 -5.38 0.52
N TRP A 46 -13.08 -4.60 0.97
CA TRP A 46 -13.94 -4.95 2.12
C TRP A 46 -14.69 -6.28 1.98
N GLN A 47 -14.98 -6.73 0.76
CA GLN A 47 -15.64 -8.02 0.51
C GLN A 47 -14.68 -9.21 0.52
N SER A 48 -13.36 -8.96 0.51
CA SER A 48 -12.35 -10.00 0.53
C SER A 48 -12.15 -10.51 1.96
N ARG A 49 -11.99 -11.83 2.12
CA ARG A 49 -11.65 -12.41 3.42
C ARG A 49 -10.27 -11.95 3.87
N SER A 50 -10.20 -11.33 5.05
CA SER A 50 -8.91 -10.99 5.68
C SER A 50 -8.10 -12.25 6.00
N PRO A 51 -6.81 -12.30 5.64
CA PRO A 51 -5.91 -13.34 6.11
C PRO A 51 -5.88 -13.38 7.65
N SER A 52 -5.78 -14.57 8.22
CA SER A 52 -5.69 -14.77 9.66
C SER A 52 -4.27 -14.61 10.22
N THR A 53 -3.29 -14.35 9.36
CA THR A 53 -1.88 -14.20 9.74
C THR A 53 -1.26 -12.98 9.06
N VAL A 54 -0.28 -12.36 9.73
CA VAL A 54 0.50 -11.25 9.16
C VAL A 54 1.22 -11.70 7.88
N GLN A 55 1.75 -12.94 7.87
CA GLN A 55 2.39 -13.51 6.69
C GLN A 55 1.44 -13.54 5.49
N GLY A 56 0.20 -13.98 5.69
CA GLY A 56 -0.81 -13.98 4.62
C GLY A 56 -1.15 -12.58 4.10
N MET A 57 -1.12 -11.56 4.96
CA MET A 57 -1.28 -10.16 4.54
C MET A 57 -0.09 -9.70 3.69
N VAL A 58 1.13 -10.01 4.12
CA VAL A 58 2.36 -9.67 3.37
C VAL A 58 2.38 -10.36 2.01
N ASP A 59 2.01 -11.64 1.94
CA ASP A 59 2.00 -12.40 0.69
C ASP A 59 0.96 -11.86 -0.28
N HIS A 60 -0.24 -11.52 0.22
CA HIS A 60 -1.27 -10.85 -0.58
C HIS A 60 -0.75 -9.52 -1.15
N SER A 61 -0.20 -8.64 -0.31
CA SER A 61 0.33 -7.34 -0.76
C SER A 61 1.42 -7.50 -1.81
N ARG A 62 2.33 -8.46 -1.63
CA ARG A 62 3.39 -8.74 -2.60
C ARG A 62 2.84 -9.26 -3.93
N GLN A 63 1.82 -10.12 -3.88
CA GLN A 63 1.17 -10.64 -5.08
C GLN A 63 0.45 -9.53 -5.83
N ALA A 64 -0.35 -8.71 -5.14
CA ALA A 64 -1.05 -7.58 -5.74
C ALA A 64 -0.10 -6.60 -6.44
N LEU A 65 1.05 -6.30 -5.83
CA LEU A 65 2.08 -5.44 -6.43
C LEU A 65 2.68 -6.05 -7.71
N ARG A 66 2.97 -7.36 -7.70
CA ARG A 66 3.48 -8.07 -8.87
C ARG A 66 2.48 -8.10 -10.00
N ASP A 67 1.22 -8.39 -9.71
CA ASP A 67 0.14 -8.46 -10.70
C ASP A 67 -0.12 -7.09 -11.34
N ALA A 68 0.07 -6.01 -10.56
CA ALA A 68 0.04 -4.63 -11.06
C ALA A 68 1.32 -4.20 -11.80
N GLY A 69 2.32 -5.08 -11.94
CA GLY A 69 3.58 -4.79 -12.63
C GLY A 69 4.53 -3.86 -11.85
N HIS A 70 4.26 -3.64 -10.56
CA HIS A 70 5.20 -2.92 -9.70
C HIS A 70 6.32 -3.87 -9.29
N LEU A 71 7.55 -3.49 -9.58
CA LEU A 71 8.75 -4.28 -9.31
C LEU A 71 9.58 -3.65 -8.19
N PRO A 72 10.29 -4.46 -7.38
CA PRO A 72 11.21 -3.96 -6.36
C PRO A 72 12.41 -3.23 -7.00
N PRO A 73 13.14 -2.39 -6.23
CA PRO A 73 12.99 -2.15 -4.79
C PRO A 73 11.83 -1.21 -4.44
N TYR A 74 11.25 -1.43 -3.24
CA TYR A 74 10.20 -0.57 -2.69
C TYR A 74 10.71 0.19 -1.45
N HIS A 75 10.22 1.41 -1.26
CA HIS A 75 10.26 2.10 0.01
C HIS A 75 8.93 1.88 0.72
N VAL A 76 8.94 1.48 1.99
CA VAL A 76 7.72 1.19 2.74
C VAL A 76 7.60 2.14 3.92
N LEU A 77 6.46 2.81 4.03
CA LEU A 77 6.05 3.58 5.19
C LEU A 77 4.79 2.93 5.77
N ALA A 78 4.80 2.61 7.06
CA ALA A 78 3.67 2.00 7.74
C ALA A 78 3.30 2.76 9.00
N MET A 79 1.99 2.93 9.25
CA MET A 79 1.41 3.54 10.46
C MET A 79 0.14 2.84 10.91
#